data_AF-A0A7C0VPJ9-F1
#
_entry.id   AF-A0A7C0VPJ9-F1
#
_cell.length_a   1.000
_cell.length_b   1.000
_cell.length_c   1.000
_cell.angle_alpha   90.00
_cell.angle_beta   90.00
_cell.angle_gamma   90.00
#
_symmetry.space_group_name_H-M   'P 1'
#
loop_
_entity.id
_entity.type
_entity.pdbx_description
1 polymer ?
#
loop_
_entity_poly.entity_id
_entity_poly.type
_entity_poly.pdbx_seq_one_letter_code
_entity_poly.pdbx_strand_id
1 'polypeptide(L)'
;MKLPASDKRRGTKTSSFGTSGRINHDSTAFYTSKLYESLPKEEKVEYVENPVPPKFLNRTICKSSESMDELPDNSVHLMVTSPPYNVGKEYDCDLTLEGYREFLKCVWREVYRVLV
;
A
#
# COMPACT_ATOMS: atom_id res chain seq x y z
N MET A 1 40.41 -0.29 11.39
CA MET A 1 40.15 -1.44 10.50
C MET A 1 39.08 -1.00 9.50
N LYS A 2 39.40 -0.81 8.21
CA LYS A 2 38.40 -0.41 7.19
C LYS A 2 37.76 -1.70 6.65
N LEU A 3 36.43 -1.82 6.77
CA LEU A 3 35.68 -2.90 6.13
C LEU A 3 35.83 -2.79 4.61
N PRO A 4 36.00 -3.90 3.87
CA PRO A 4 36.03 -3.88 2.41
C PRO A 4 34.69 -3.36 1.88
N ALA A 5 34.73 -2.52 0.84
CA ALA A 5 33.52 -2.07 0.16
C ALA A 5 32.79 -3.30 -0.40
N SER A 6 31.55 -3.53 0.03
CA SER A 6 30.72 -4.60 -0.53
C SER A 6 30.47 -4.29 -2.00
N ASP A 7 30.83 -5.21 -2.89
CA ASP A 7 30.53 -5.12 -4.31
C ASP A 7 29.00 -5.13 -4.48
N LYS A 8 28.40 -3.95 -4.65
CA LYS A 8 26.93 -3.82 -4.79
C LYS A 8 26.55 -4.48 -6.10
N ARG A 9 26.03 -5.72 -6.04
CA ARG A 9 25.44 -6.40 -7.21
C ARG A 9 24.44 -5.44 -7.85
N ARG A 10 24.71 -5.03 -9.09
CA ARG A 10 23.78 -4.18 -9.86
C ARG A 10 22.44 -4.92 -9.99
N GLY A 11 21.36 -4.17 -9.80
CA GLY A 11 20.01 -4.67 -9.99
C GLY A 11 19.78 -5.19 -11.41
N THR A 12 18.83 -6.10 -11.57
CA THR A 12 18.51 -6.70 -12.87
C THR A 12 17.59 -5.81 -13.69
N LYS A 13 17.53 -6.02 -15.00
CA LYS A 13 16.57 -5.40 -15.92
C LYS A 13 15.93 -6.47 -16.80
N THR A 14 14.81 -6.14 -17.42
CA THR A 14 14.15 -7.03 -18.38
C THR A 14 15.12 -7.38 -19.51
N SER A 15 15.31 -8.68 -19.76
CA SER A 15 16.09 -9.17 -20.89
C SER A 15 15.32 -8.91 -22.19
N SER A 16 16.05 -8.66 -23.28
CA SER A 16 15.44 -8.59 -24.62
C SER A 16 14.86 -9.94 -25.07
N PHE A 17 15.39 -11.06 -24.53
CA PHE A 17 14.91 -12.41 -24.81
C PHE A 17 15.18 -13.37 -23.64
N GLY A 18 14.32 -14.38 -23.48
CA GLY A 18 14.45 -15.38 -22.41
C GLY A 18 14.23 -14.82 -21.01
N THR A 19 14.71 -15.52 -19.99
CA THR A 19 14.58 -15.14 -18.58
C THR A 19 15.90 -14.67 -18.00
N SER A 20 15.88 -13.49 -17.35
CA SER A 20 16.98 -12.98 -16.52
C SER A 20 16.60 -13.04 -15.03
N GLY A 21 17.55 -12.71 -14.15
CA GLY A 21 17.29 -12.61 -12.71
C GLY A 21 16.31 -11.48 -12.36
N ARG A 22 15.73 -11.54 -11.16
CA ARG A 22 14.80 -10.52 -10.61
C ARG A 22 15.30 -9.97 -9.27
N ILE A 23 16.55 -9.54 -9.24
CA ILE A 23 17.21 -9.04 -8.02
C ILE A 23 17.29 -7.53 -8.14
N ASN A 24 16.65 -6.78 -7.24
CA ASN A 24 16.60 -5.31 -7.31
C ASN A 24 16.24 -4.82 -8.74
N HIS A 25 15.13 -5.34 -9.26
CA HIS A 25 14.79 -5.23 -10.67
C HIS A 25 14.32 -3.82 -11.03
N ASP A 26 14.97 -3.21 -12.04
CA ASP A 26 14.57 -1.91 -12.59
C ASP A 26 13.55 -2.13 -13.72
N SER A 27 12.28 -1.88 -13.39
CA SER A 27 11.13 -1.98 -14.30
C SER A 27 10.86 -0.70 -15.09
N THR A 28 11.73 0.32 -15.04
CA THR A 28 11.45 1.65 -15.64
C THR A 28 11.05 1.52 -17.10
N ALA A 29 11.80 0.74 -17.89
CA ALA A 29 11.53 0.55 -19.32
C ALA A 29 10.14 -0.03 -19.61
N PHE A 30 9.60 -0.88 -18.72
CA PHE A 30 8.27 -1.47 -18.86
C PHE A 30 7.17 -0.43 -18.59
N TYR A 31 7.27 0.29 -17.47
CA TYR A 31 6.28 1.31 -17.10
C TYR A 31 6.35 2.57 -17.97
N THR A 32 7.47 2.83 -18.64
CA THR A 32 7.57 3.91 -19.65
C THR A 32 7.16 3.48 -21.06
N SER A 33 6.70 2.24 -21.25
CA SER A 33 6.27 1.76 -22.57
C SER A 33 4.90 2.32 -22.97
N LYS A 34 4.58 2.25 -24.28
CA LYS A 34 3.30 2.73 -24.84
C LYS A 34 2.07 2.13 -24.17
N LEU A 35 2.20 0.95 -23.55
CA LEU A 35 1.10 0.30 -22.83
C LEU A 35 0.53 1.19 -21.71
N TYR A 36 1.36 2.04 -21.10
CA TYR A 36 1.01 2.90 -19.98
C TYR A 36 0.81 4.37 -20.39
N GLU A 37 0.90 4.71 -21.68
CA GLU A 37 0.91 6.10 -22.15
C GLU A 37 -0.39 6.86 -21.82
N SER A 38 -1.54 6.17 -21.87
CA SER A 38 -2.86 6.74 -21.60
C SER A 38 -3.29 6.62 -20.13
N LEU A 39 -2.49 5.99 -19.28
CA LEU A 39 -2.81 5.86 -17.86
C LEU A 39 -2.41 7.13 -17.11
N PRO A 40 -3.13 7.48 -16.02
CA PRO A 40 -2.75 8.59 -15.15
C PRO A 40 -1.30 8.43 -14.71
N LYS A 41 -0.52 9.50 -14.83
CA LYS A 41 0.86 9.55 -14.31
C LYS A 41 0.82 9.89 -12.83
N GLU A 42 1.81 9.41 -12.09
CA GLU A 42 2.03 9.82 -10.71
C GLU A 42 2.22 11.34 -10.66
N GLU A 43 1.47 11.99 -9.77
CA GLU A 43 1.65 13.41 -9.49
C GLU A 43 2.77 13.58 -8.47
N LYS A 44 3.61 14.60 -8.67
CA LYS A 44 4.58 15.00 -7.65
C LYS A 44 3.83 15.68 -6.52
N VAL A 45 3.48 14.91 -5.50
CA VAL A 45 2.93 15.41 -4.24
C VAL A 45 4.07 15.75 -3.27
N GLU A 46 3.80 16.67 -2.35
CA GLU A 46 4.68 16.91 -1.22
C GLU A 46 4.72 15.65 -0.36
N TYR A 47 5.93 15.14 -0.08
CA TYR A 47 6.10 14.01 0.82
C TYR A 47 5.94 14.48 2.26
N VAL A 48 4.90 13.99 2.93
CA VAL A 48 4.61 14.29 4.33
C VAL A 48 4.57 12.98 5.10
N GLU A 49 5.32 12.90 6.20
CA GLU A 49 5.31 11.73 7.09
C GLU A 49 5.15 12.22 8.54
N ASN A 50 4.05 11.85 9.18
CA ASN A 50 3.76 12.15 10.56
C ASN A 50 4.05 10.93 11.45
N PRO A 51 4.69 11.10 12.62
CA PRO A 51 4.98 9.99 13.50
C PRO A 51 3.71 9.46 14.16
N VAL A 52 3.57 8.12 14.19
CA VAL A 52 2.52 7.47 14.99
C VAL A 52 2.79 7.70 16.49
N PRO A 53 1.79 8.13 17.29
CA PRO A 53 1.98 8.32 18.72
C PRO A 53 2.50 7.04 19.41
N PRO A 54 3.53 7.11 20.27
CA PRO A 54 4.16 5.92 20.86
C PRO A 54 3.19 5.00 21.60
N LYS A 55 2.10 5.54 22.17
CA LYS A 55 1.06 4.78 22.85
C LYS A 55 0.28 3.82 21.95
N PHE A 56 0.29 4.04 20.62
CA PHE A 56 -0.42 3.24 19.63
C PHE A 56 0.51 2.30 18.84
N LEU A 57 1.83 2.42 18.99
CA LEU A 57 2.79 1.52 18.35
C LEU A 57 2.74 0.12 18.96
N ASN A 58 2.76 -0.91 18.10
CA ASN A 58 2.75 -2.33 18.52
C ASN A 58 1.58 -2.65 19.47
N ARG A 59 0.39 -2.18 19.10
CA ARG A 59 -0.85 -2.38 19.84
C ARG A 59 -1.95 -2.90 18.92
N THR A 60 -2.84 -3.69 19.49
CA THR A 60 -4.12 -4.04 18.89
C THR A 60 -5.16 -3.07 19.44
N ILE A 61 -5.86 -2.37 18.54
CA ILE A 61 -6.93 -1.43 18.89
C ILE A 61 -8.25 -2.12 18.57
N CYS A 62 -9.10 -2.34 19.57
CA CYS A 62 -10.41 -2.95 19.39
C CYS A 62 -11.44 -1.87 19.04
N LYS A 63 -11.56 -1.55 17.74
CA LYS A 63 -12.41 -0.49 17.21
C LYS A 63 -12.82 -0.80 15.76
N SER A 64 -13.84 -0.12 15.24
CA SER A 64 -14.15 -0.17 13.81
C SER A 64 -13.05 0.48 12.99
N SER A 65 -12.63 -0.18 11.91
CA SER A 65 -11.69 0.37 10.92
C SER A 65 -12.28 1.47 10.05
N GLU A 66 -13.58 1.76 10.18
CA GLU A 66 -14.21 2.94 9.58
C GLU A 66 -13.79 4.26 10.25
N SER A 67 -13.11 4.18 11.40
CA SER A 67 -12.52 5.31 12.12
C SER A 67 -11.17 4.94 12.74
N MET A 68 -10.11 5.55 12.23
CA MET A 68 -8.72 5.36 12.65
C MET A 68 -8.15 6.65 13.26
N ASP A 69 -8.93 7.36 14.10
CA ASP A 69 -8.54 8.65 14.71
C ASP A 69 -7.29 8.56 15.62
N GLU A 70 -6.89 7.35 16.00
CA GLU A 70 -5.65 7.09 16.72
C GLU A 70 -4.40 7.29 15.85
N LEU A 71 -4.57 7.20 14.52
CA LEU A 71 -3.50 7.33 13.53
C LEU A 71 -3.56 8.71 12.86
N PRO A 72 -2.47 9.50 12.93
CA PRO A 72 -2.37 10.76 12.20
C PRO A 72 -2.42 10.54 10.67
N ASP A 73 -2.77 11.61 9.95
CA ASP A 73 -2.67 11.63 8.49
C ASP A 73 -1.23 11.34 8.05
N ASN A 74 -1.02 10.65 6.93
CA ASN A 74 0.31 10.31 6.40
C ASN A 74 1.26 9.72 7.46
N SER A 75 0.87 8.64 8.15
CA SER A 75 1.68 7.99 9.20
C SER A 75 1.92 6.49 8.98
N VAL A 76 1.29 5.91 7.96
CA VAL A 76 1.33 4.47 7.66
C VAL A 76 1.92 4.25 6.26
N HIS A 77 2.86 3.31 6.15
CA HIS A 77 3.51 3.00 4.86
C HIS A 77 2.84 1.85 4.09
N LEU A 78 2.15 0.96 4.81
CA LEU A 78 1.51 -0.21 4.24
C LEU A 78 0.26 -0.55 5.04
N MET A 79 -0.85 -0.68 4.32
CA MET A 79 -2.09 -1.21 4.86
C MET A 79 -2.30 -2.62 4.30
N VAL A 80 -2.54 -3.58 5.18
CA VAL A 80 -2.97 -4.95 4.81
C VAL A 80 -4.36 -5.14 5.37
N THR A 81 -5.31 -5.49 4.51
CA THR A 81 -6.72 -5.64 4.91
C THR A 81 -7.36 -6.85 4.23
N SER A 82 -8.30 -7.45 4.94
CA SER A 82 -9.17 -8.53 4.48
C SER A 82 -10.59 -8.26 5.01
N PRO A 83 -11.29 -7.25 4.47
CA PRO A 83 -12.61 -6.89 4.97
C PRO A 83 -13.59 -8.06 4.83
N PRO A 84 -14.67 -8.11 5.63
CA PRO A 84 -15.73 -9.08 5.42
C PRO A 84 -16.28 -8.94 4.01
N TYR A 85 -16.37 -10.04 3.26
CA TYR A 85 -16.70 -9.99 1.83
C TYR A 85 -18.19 -10.06 1.54
N ASN A 86 -19.04 -10.05 2.57
CA ASN A 86 -20.49 -10.19 2.44
C ASN A 86 -20.88 -11.44 1.64
N VAL A 87 -20.28 -12.59 1.98
CA VAL A 87 -20.46 -13.88 1.28
C VAL A 87 -21.36 -14.84 2.05
N GLY A 88 -22.10 -14.34 3.04
CA GLY A 88 -23.04 -15.11 3.85
C GLY A 88 -22.37 -15.92 4.97
N LYS A 89 -21.23 -15.47 5.49
CA LYS A 89 -20.65 -16.07 6.71
C LYS A 89 -21.45 -15.64 7.94
N GLU A 90 -21.32 -16.41 9.03
CA GLU A 90 -22.02 -16.12 10.30
C GLU A 90 -21.73 -14.72 10.86
N TYR A 91 -20.56 -14.17 10.57
CA TYR A 91 -20.14 -12.83 10.98
C TYR A 91 -20.48 -11.73 9.96
N ASP A 92 -21.01 -12.08 8.79
CA ASP A 92 -21.41 -11.08 7.79
C ASP A 92 -22.77 -10.50 8.17
N CYS A 93 -22.94 -9.20 7.93
CA CYS A 93 -24.26 -8.58 7.90
C CYS A 93 -24.85 -8.77 6.50
N ASP A 94 -26.16 -9.02 6.36
CA ASP A 94 -26.85 -9.14 5.07
C ASP A 94 -27.01 -7.76 4.40
N LEU A 95 -25.92 -7.23 3.86
CA LEU A 95 -25.87 -5.89 3.27
C LEU A 95 -26.31 -5.93 1.81
N THR A 96 -27.01 -4.88 1.38
CA THR A 96 -27.18 -4.60 -0.06
C THR A 96 -25.82 -4.29 -0.69
N LEU A 97 -25.70 -4.43 -2.02
CA LEU A 97 -24.47 -4.07 -2.72
C LEU A 97 -24.07 -2.61 -2.48
N GLU A 98 -25.05 -1.71 -2.40
CA GLU A 98 -24.82 -0.30 -2.08
C GLU A 98 -24.27 -0.14 -0.66
N GLY A 99 -24.90 -0.77 0.33
CA GLY A 99 -24.45 -0.73 1.73
C GLY A 99 -23.04 -1.30 1.90
N TYR A 100 -22.74 -2.42 1.25
CA TYR A 100 -21.39 -3.01 1.26
C TYR A 100 -20.34 -2.08 0.64
N ARG A 101 -20.66 -1.45 -0.50
CA ARG A 101 -19.75 -0.48 -1.12
C ARG A 101 -19.52 0.76 -0.26
N GLU A 102 -20.54 1.22 0.45
CA GLU A 102 -20.41 2.38 1.34
C GLU A 102 -19.54 2.05 2.56
N PHE A 103 -19.76 0.88 3.18
CA PHE A 103 -18.88 0.35 4.22
C PHE A 103 -17.41 0.32 3.76
N LEU A 104 -17.13 -0.24 2.59
CA LEU A 104 -15.76 -0.30 2.04
C LEU A 104 -15.17 1.11 1.83
N LYS A 105 -15.96 2.04 1.28
CA LYS A 105 -15.51 3.43 1.07
C LYS A 105 -15.19 4.15 2.38
N CYS A 106 -15.95 3.90 3.45
CA CYS A 106 -15.65 4.45 4.77
C CYS A 106 -14.27 4.00 5.25
N VAL A 107 -13.97 2.71 5.16
CA VAL A 107 -12.66 2.17 5.52
C VAL A 107 -11.57 2.71 4.59
N TRP A 108 -11.78 2.71 3.27
CA TRP A 108 -10.79 3.19 2.30
C TRP A 108 -10.45 4.67 2.45
N ARG A 109 -11.41 5.50 2.87
CA ARG A 109 -11.16 6.91 3.17
C ARG A 109 -10.19 7.07 4.34
N GLU A 110 -10.36 6.30 5.41
CA GLU A 110 -9.41 6.30 6.53
C GLU A 110 -8.05 5.74 6.13
N VAL A 111 -8.02 4.65 5.37
CA VAL A 111 -6.76 4.09 4.83
C VAL A 111 -6.02 5.13 4.00
N TYR A 112 -6.71 5.81 3.08
CA TYR A 112 -6.10 6.85 2.24
C TYR A 112 -5.56 8.00 3.08
N ARG A 113 -6.32 8.47 4.08
CA ARG A 113 -5.91 9.55 4.98
C ARG A 113 -4.60 9.24 5.71
N VAL A 114 -4.44 8.01 6.20
CA VAL A 114 -3.27 7.63 7.01
C VAL A 114 -2.06 7.19 6.19
N LEU A 115 -2.22 6.87 4.90
CA LEU A 115 -1.11 6.43 4.06
C LEU A 115 -0.18 7.59 3.68
N VAL A 116 1.13 7.30 3.67
CA VAL A 116 2.21 8.18 3.18
C VAL A 116 2.42 8.03 1.68
#